data_AF-A0A2M7C3S4-F1
#
_entry.id   AF-A0A2M7C3S4-F1
#
_cell.length_a   1.000
_cell.length_b   1.000
_cell.length_c   1.000
_cell.angle_alpha   90.00
_cell.angle_beta   90.00
_cell.angle_gamma   90.00
#
_symmetry.space_group_name_H-M   'P 1'
#
loop_
_entity.id
_entity.type
_entity.pdbx_description
1 polymer ?
#
loop_
_entity_poly.entity_id
_entity_poly.type
_entity_poly.pdbx_seq_one_letter_code
_entity_poly.pdbx_strand_id
1 'polypeptide(L)'
;MQNGNPQSEQYVELAENIRAWARELGFQAVGITDTDLADAETDLLEWLARGFHGDMDYMAKHGPKRSRPAELVPGTLRVISVRMNYLPVARDSEKV
;
A
#
# COMPACT_ATOMS: atom_id res chain seq x y z
N MET A 1 -32.21 3.89 -19.95
CA MET A 1 -31.44 2.64 -19.81
C MET A 1 -29.98 3.07 -19.72
N GLN A 2 -29.31 2.73 -18.63
CA GLN A 2 -27.99 3.28 -18.26
C GLN A 2 -26.92 2.65 -19.18
N ASN A 3 -26.27 3.47 -20.02
CA ASN A 3 -25.11 3.04 -20.79
C ASN A 3 -23.90 3.10 -19.86
N GLY A 4 -23.57 1.97 -19.21
CA GLY A 4 -22.34 1.83 -18.43
C GLY A 4 -21.12 2.05 -19.32
N ASN A 5 -20.12 2.79 -18.82
CA ASN A 5 -18.85 2.98 -19.54
C ASN A 5 -18.11 1.63 -19.61
N PRO A 6 -17.82 1.06 -20.79
CA PRO A 6 -17.16 -0.25 -20.92
C PRO A 6 -15.84 -0.34 -20.17
N GLN A 7 -15.10 0.77 -20.08
CA GLN A 7 -13.82 0.83 -19.38
C GLN A 7 -14.00 0.67 -17.86
N SER A 8 -15.11 1.15 -17.31
CA SER A 8 -15.41 0.99 -15.88
C SER A 8 -15.70 -0.47 -15.53
N GLU A 9 -16.40 -1.19 -16.41
CA GLU A 9 -16.67 -2.62 -16.25
C GLU A 9 -15.38 -3.44 -16.32
N GLN A 10 -14.49 -3.11 -17.27
CA GLN A 10 -13.16 -3.73 -17.38
C GLN A 10 -12.31 -3.54 -16.11
N TYR A 11 -12.36 -2.37 -15.46
CA TYR A 11 -11.63 -2.14 -14.23
C TYR A 11 -12.21 -2.89 -13.03
N VAL A 12 -13.53 -3.07 -12.98
CA VAL A 12 -14.16 -3.91 -11.95
C VAL A 12 -13.71 -5.36 -12.10
N GLU A 13 -13.73 -5.89 -13.33
CA GLU A 13 -13.26 -7.25 -13.62
C GLU A 13 -11.76 -7.41 -13.28
N LEU A 14 -10.91 -6.45 -13.67
CA LEU A 14 -9.50 -6.47 -13.33
C LEU A 14 -9.27 -6.46 -11.81
N ALA A 15 -10.05 -5.68 -11.06
CA ALA A 15 -9.96 -5.64 -9.60
C ALA A 15 -10.33 -7.00 -8.97
N GLU A 16 -11.34 -7.70 -9.49
CA GLU A 16 -11.67 -9.05 -9.05
C GLU A 16 -10.57 -10.06 -9.39
N ASN A 17 -9.99 -9.97 -10.59
CA ASN A 17 -8.88 -10.83 -10.99
C ASN A 17 -7.66 -10.64 -10.07
N ILE A 18 -7.31 -9.39 -9.74
CA ILE A 18 -6.24 -9.10 -8.76
C ILE A 18 -6.53 -9.74 -7.40
N ARG A 19 -7.79 -9.70 -6.94
CA ARG A 19 -8.22 -10.36 -5.69
C ARG A 19 -8.13 -11.88 -5.76
N ALA A 20 -8.41 -12.48 -6.90
CA ALA A 20 -8.24 -13.91 -7.12
C ALA A 20 -6.76 -14.31 -7.09
N TRP A 21 -5.93 -13.65 -7.89
CA TRP A 21 -4.49 -13.91 -7.97
C TRP A 21 -3.79 -13.72 -6.63
N ALA A 22 -4.15 -12.69 -5.87
CA ALA A 22 -3.56 -12.48 -4.54
C ALA A 22 -3.78 -13.68 -3.61
N ARG A 23 -4.99 -14.28 -3.64
CA ARG A 23 -5.30 -15.49 -2.85
C ARG A 23 -4.55 -16.72 -3.36
N GLU A 24 -4.48 -16.90 -4.67
CA GLU A 24 -3.73 -18.01 -5.30
C GLU A 24 -2.24 -17.95 -4.96
N LEU A 25 -1.67 -16.75 -4.87
CA LEU A 25 -0.28 -16.50 -4.48
C LEU A 25 -0.05 -16.63 -2.96
N GLY A 26 -1.09 -16.87 -2.16
CA GLY A 26 -0.99 -17.09 -0.71
C GLY A 26 -1.08 -15.84 0.15
N PHE A 27 -1.44 -14.67 -0.40
CA PHE A 27 -1.70 -13.47 0.40
C PHE A 27 -3.03 -13.60 1.16
N GLN A 28 -3.02 -13.22 2.45
CA GLN A 28 -4.21 -13.30 3.30
C GLN A 28 -5.16 -12.10 3.15
N ALA A 29 -4.68 -10.98 2.62
CA ALA A 29 -5.52 -9.84 2.28
C ALA A 29 -4.91 -9.01 1.14
N VAL A 30 -5.76 -8.32 0.40
CA VAL A 30 -5.38 -7.36 -0.64
C VAL A 30 -6.35 -6.17 -0.61
N GLY A 31 -5.81 -4.96 -0.79
CA GLY A 31 -6.56 -3.72 -0.94
C GLY A 31 -6.07 -2.94 -2.15
N ILE A 32 -6.97 -2.19 -2.78
CA ILE A 32 -6.67 -1.30 -3.91
C ILE A 32 -7.16 0.10 -3.52
N THR A 33 -6.28 1.09 -3.57
CA THR A 33 -6.59 2.48 -3.24
C THR A 33 -6.19 3.40 -4.40
N ASP A 34 -6.68 4.64 -4.36
CA ASP A 34 -6.08 5.71 -5.15
C ASP A 34 -4.68 6.08 -4.63
N THR A 35 -4.14 7.16 -5.19
CA THR A 35 -2.81 7.69 -4.87
C THR A 35 -2.88 8.99 -4.10
N ASP A 36 -4.04 9.37 -3.57
CA ASP A 36 -4.17 10.56 -2.75
C ASP A 36 -3.62 10.27 -1.35
N LEU A 37 -2.55 10.99 -1.00
CA LEU A 37 -1.82 10.85 0.25
C LEU A 37 -1.58 12.22 0.89
N ALA A 38 -2.38 13.25 0.56
CA ALA A 38 -2.16 14.61 1.05
C ALA A 38 -2.19 14.70 2.58
N ASP A 39 -3.15 14.03 3.23
CA ASP A 39 -3.24 14.00 4.69
C ASP A 39 -2.03 13.27 5.30
N ALA A 40 -1.64 12.13 4.71
CA ALA A 40 -0.47 11.37 5.15
C ALA A 40 0.86 12.11 4.94
N GLU A 41 0.99 12.94 3.89
CA GLU A 41 2.14 13.83 3.68
C GLU A 41 2.24 14.82 4.84
N THR A 42 1.13 15.43 5.22
CA THR A 42 1.07 16.40 6.32
C THR A 42 1.48 15.76 7.65
N ASP A 43 0.86 14.63 8.00
CA ASP A 43 1.17 13.89 9.23
C ASP A 43 2.66 13.46 9.28
N LEU A 44 3.22 13.01 8.15
CA LEU A 44 4.63 12.64 8.05
C LEU A 44 5.54 13.84 8.29
N LEU A 45 5.24 15.00 7.71
CA LEU A 45 6.05 16.21 7.87
C LEU A 45 6.02 16.71 9.32
N GLU A 46 4.86 16.71 9.96
CA GLU A 46 4.73 17.07 11.38
C GLU A 46 5.50 16.08 12.28
N TRP A 47 5.39 14.79 12.02
CA TRP A 47 6.10 13.74 12.75
C TRP A 47 7.63 13.87 12.59
N LEU A 48 8.11 14.19 11.39
CA LEU A 48 9.52 14.46 11.12
C LEU A 48 10.02 15.72 11.85
N ALA A 49 9.23 16.81 11.82
CA ALA A 49 9.58 18.06 12.49
C ALA A 49 9.71 17.91 14.01
N ARG A 50 8.97 16.96 14.60
CA ARG A 50 9.04 16.62 16.04
C ARG A 50 10.21 15.70 16.40
N GLY A 51 11.02 15.28 15.43
CA GLY A 51 12.16 14.39 15.67
C GLY A 51 11.76 12.95 16.03
N PHE A 52 10.55 12.53 15.67
CA PHE A 52 10.03 11.21 16.08
C PHE A 52 10.59 10.04 15.27
N HIS A 53 11.47 10.32 14.30
CA HIS A 53 12.16 9.30 13.52
C HIS A 53 13.36 8.65 14.22
N GLY A 54 13.75 9.14 15.41
CA GLY A 54 14.93 8.63 16.10
C GLY A 54 16.16 8.68 15.19
N ASP A 55 16.89 7.57 15.09
CA ASP A 55 18.09 7.46 14.23
C ASP A 55 17.75 7.14 12.76
N MET A 56 16.47 7.12 12.37
CA MET A 56 16.05 6.81 10.99
C MET A 56 16.23 8.01 10.05
N ASP A 57 17.44 8.55 9.93
CA ASP A 57 17.77 9.70 9.06
C ASP A 57 17.27 9.54 7.61
N TYR A 58 17.18 8.30 7.12
CA TYR A 58 16.68 8.01 5.78
C TYR A 58 15.21 8.40 5.59
N MET A 59 14.43 8.54 6.67
CA MET A 59 13.05 9.00 6.65
C MET A 59 12.98 10.45 6.20
N ALA A 60 13.85 11.31 6.74
CA ALA A 60 13.95 12.72 6.34
C ALA A 60 14.62 12.91 4.97
N LYS A 61 15.63 12.09 4.63
CA LYS A 61 16.45 12.25 3.40
C LYS A 61 15.68 12.13 2.08
N HIS A 62 14.59 11.36 2.04
CA HIS A 62 13.88 11.06 0.79
C HIS A 62 12.73 12.04 0.48
N GLY A 63 12.53 13.05 1.33
CA GLY A 63 11.57 14.12 1.10
C GLY A 63 10.15 13.63 0.77
N PRO A 64 9.41 14.32 -0.10
CA PRO A 64 8.00 14.02 -0.39
C PRO A 64 7.81 12.83 -1.33
N LYS A 65 8.88 12.22 -1.85
CA LYS A 65 8.78 11.07 -2.77
C LYS A 65 8.02 9.88 -2.15
N ARG A 66 7.93 9.82 -0.83
CA ARG A 66 7.18 8.80 -0.06
C ARG A 66 5.66 8.97 -0.16
N SER A 67 5.19 10.19 -0.27
CA SER A 67 3.78 10.56 -0.33
C SER A 67 3.32 10.93 -1.74
N ARG A 68 4.24 10.94 -2.72
CA ARG A 68 3.94 11.31 -4.12
C ARG A 68 4.25 10.17 -5.08
N PRO A 69 3.32 9.23 -5.30
CA PRO A 69 3.55 8.06 -6.15
C PRO A 69 4.03 8.40 -7.57
N ALA A 70 3.59 9.53 -8.14
CA ALA A 70 4.01 9.98 -9.46
C ALA A 70 5.50 10.35 -9.56
N GLU A 71 6.12 10.79 -8.45
CA GLU A 71 7.56 11.05 -8.38
C GLU A 71 8.39 9.76 -8.26
N LEU A 72 7.76 8.66 -7.82
CA LEU A 72 8.37 7.33 -7.79
C LEU A 72 8.30 6.67 -9.18
N VAL A 73 7.09 6.58 -9.74
CA VAL A 73 6.83 6.05 -11.09
C VAL A 73 5.80 6.95 -11.78
N PRO A 74 6.18 7.65 -12.87
CA PRO A 74 5.24 8.47 -13.63
C PRO A 74 4.06 7.65 -14.15
N GLY A 75 2.85 8.21 -14.05
CA GLY A 75 1.62 7.54 -14.48
C GLY A 75 1.05 6.53 -13.48
N THR A 76 1.51 6.51 -12.23
CA THR A 76 0.89 5.69 -11.18
C THR A 76 -0.56 6.14 -10.93
N LEU A 77 -1.51 5.20 -11.02
CA LEU A 77 -2.95 5.48 -10.86
C LEU A 77 -3.54 4.93 -9.56
N ARG A 78 -3.02 3.80 -9.09
CA ARG A 78 -3.56 3.04 -7.95
C ARG A 78 -2.41 2.36 -7.21
N VAL A 79 -2.61 2.13 -5.93
CA VAL A 79 -1.71 1.33 -5.09
C VAL A 79 -2.41 0.01 -4.76
N ILE A 80 -1.70 -1.11 -4.93
CA ILE A 80 -2.17 -2.44 -4.54
C ILE A 80 -1.34 -2.89 -3.34
N SER A 81 -2.00 -3.02 -2.19
CA SER A 81 -1.37 -3.43 -0.94
C SER A 81 -1.77 -4.86 -0.62
N VAL A 82 -0.79 -5.73 -0.37
CA VAL A 82 -1.01 -7.12 0.03
C VAL A 82 -0.46 -7.37 1.44
N ARG A 83 -1.12 -8.26 2.20
CA ARG A 83 -0.70 -8.61 3.56
C ARG A 83 -0.40 -10.09 3.67
N MET A 84 0.70 -10.40 4.36
CA MET A 84 0.95 -11.73 4.90
C MET A 84 1.03 -11.77 6.41
N ASN A 85 0.51 -12.84 7.02
CA ASN A 85 0.82 -13.11 8.42
C ASN A 85 2.25 -13.66 8.51
N TYR A 86 3.11 -12.94 9.22
CA TYR A 86 4.50 -13.34 9.40
C TYR A 86 4.71 -14.24 10.63
N LEU A 87 3.69 -14.42 11.49
CA LEU A 87 3.80 -15.27 12.67
C LEU A 87 4.00 -16.73 12.23
N PRO A 88 5.19 -17.32 12.43
CA PRO A 88 5.39 -18.72 12.10
C PRO A 88 4.57 -19.59 13.07
N VAL A 89 4.23 -20.80 12.64
CA VAL A 89 3.76 -21.86 13.54
C VAL A 89 4.95 -22.34 14.37
N ALA A 90 5.50 -21.47 15.22
CA ALA A 90 6.63 -21.81 16.07
C ALA A 90 6.17 -22.70 17.23
N ARG A 91 6.97 -23.73 17.52
CA ARG A 91 6.81 -24.54 18.73
C ARG A 91 7.12 -23.70 19.96
N ASP A 92 6.42 -24.02 21.03
CA ASP A 92 6.51 -23.41 22.35
C ASP A 92 7.97 -23.14 22.77
N SER A 93 8.29 -21.89 23.10
CA SER A 93 9.63 -21.48 23.55
C SER A 93 10.01 -22.09 24.90
N GLU A 94 9.03 -22.61 25.65
CA GLU A 94 9.23 -23.28 26.94
C GLU A 94 9.73 -24.74 26.80
N LYS A 95 9.90 -25.25 25.57
CA LYS A 95 10.36 -26.61 25.28
C LYS A 95 11.71 -26.68 24.56
N VAL A 96 12.57 -25.68 24.72
CA VAL A 96 13.97 -25.70 24.27
C VAL A 96 14.91 -25.70 25.47
#